data_AF-A0A816YB70-F1
#
_entry.id   AF-A0A816YB70-F1
#
_cell.length_a   1.000
_cell.length_b   1.000
_cell.length_c   1.000
_cell.angle_alpha   90.00
_cell.angle_beta   90.00
_cell.angle_gamma   90.00
#
_symmetry.space_group_name_H-M   'P 1'
#
loop_
_entity.id
_entity.type
_entity.pdbx_description
1 polymer ?
#
loop_
_entity_poly.entity_id
_entity_poly.type
_entity_poly.pdbx_seq_one_letter_code
_entity_poly.pdbx_strand_id
1 'polypeptide(L)'
;MNNSIERVIDDPQSDLFVIKPIDGKGLGMFAKCDLQCGTVIVCEKPLMKFPSYSSSILLEAIYDKLDSETKRRIQFLLASQTRKHPLVGICDTNSIPLAYDSNEKGLFYYISMVNHSCESNTFWIWFDYNNRQEMTLIADRRIKAGEELVCSYIERFHLRERRHEILQNNWLFKCQCDICERHEKDKTSDEQWASYSKDNDFILEYGSKLSQECMEAFSKSLKFVQEHYHHSLLQTFMLHFCILVPCCMLKQWQDLVKYSRTAIRLGKIIYGDDYERYLIPIKELIEAEVPMEYRTGLEKDFK
;
A
#
# COMPACT_ATOMS: atom_id res chain seq x y z
N MET A 1 -2.21 -16.08 -31.67
CA MET A 1 -1.61 -14.91 -32.35
C MET A 1 -1.94 -13.69 -31.51
N ASN A 2 -0.93 -13.16 -30.82
CA ASN A 2 -1.00 -12.05 -29.85
C ASN A 2 -1.22 -10.73 -30.58
N ASN A 3 -2.43 -10.16 -30.49
CA ASN A 3 -2.76 -8.81 -30.96
C ASN A 3 -3.21 -7.89 -29.81
N SER A 4 -2.95 -8.25 -28.55
CA SER A 4 -3.44 -7.55 -27.37
C SER A 4 -2.40 -6.64 -26.68
N ILE A 5 -1.13 -6.69 -27.07
CA ILE A 5 -0.03 -5.99 -26.38
C ILE A 5 0.34 -4.65 -27.06
N GLU A 6 -0.44 -4.12 -28.00
CA GLU A 6 -0.13 -2.82 -28.67
C GLU A 6 -1.05 -1.67 -28.24
N ARG A 7 -1.99 -1.89 -27.32
CA ARG A 7 -2.99 -0.86 -27.01
C ARG A 7 -2.54 0.00 -25.83
N VAL A 8 -2.40 1.29 -26.11
CA VAL A 8 -2.42 2.34 -25.09
C VAL A 8 -3.84 2.40 -24.53
N ILE A 9 -3.97 2.29 -23.22
CA ILE A 9 -5.25 2.47 -22.52
C ILE A 9 -5.14 3.81 -21.83
N ASP A 10 -5.98 4.73 -22.27
CA ASP A 10 -6.14 6.01 -21.63
C ASP A 10 -7.46 6.01 -20.86
N ASP A 11 -7.42 6.55 -19.64
CA ASP A 11 -8.65 6.94 -18.99
C ASP A 11 -9.01 8.32 -19.55
N PRO A 12 -10.06 8.45 -20.39
CA PRO A 12 -10.42 9.73 -21.00
C PRO A 12 -10.76 10.81 -19.97
N GLN A 13 -10.91 10.45 -18.70
CA GLN A 13 -11.17 11.35 -17.59
C GLN A 13 -9.93 11.73 -16.78
N SER A 14 -8.75 11.15 -17.08
CA SER A 14 -7.52 11.38 -16.31
C SER A 14 -6.36 11.90 -17.16
N ASP A 15 -5.89 13.09 -16.81
CA ASP A 15 -4.64 13.67 -17.33
C ASP A 15 -3.40 13.25 -16.52
N LEU A 16 -3.55 12.36 -15.54
CA LEU A 16 -2.47 12.02 -14.59
C LEU A 16 -1.67 10.79 -14.99
N PHE A 17 -2.30 9.81 -15.66
CA PHE A 17 -1.64 8.56 -16.01
C PHE A 17 -2.02 8.07 -17.41
N VAL A 18 -1.17 7.21 -17.96
CA VAL A 18 -1.41 6.44 -19.18
C VAL A 18 -0.97 5.00 -18.96
N ILE A 19 -1.71 4.04 -19.50
CA ILE A 19 -1.30 2.64 -19.48
C ILE A 19 -0.79 2.27 -20.86
N LYS A 20 0.41 1.69 -20.91
CA LYS A 20 1.06 1.30 -22.16
C LYS A 20 1.79 -0.03 -22.02
N PRO A 21 2.10 -0.69 -23.14
CA PRO A 21 2.86 -1.93 -23.13
C PRO A 21 4.27 -1.77 -22.55
N ILE A 22 4.72 -2.78 -21.84
CA ILE A 22 6.09 -2.93 -21.36
C ILE A 22 6.59 -4.30 -21.82
N ASP A 23 7.73 -4.29 -22.52
CA ASP A 23 8.33 -5.52 -23.02
C ASP A 23 8.63 -6.49 -21.88
N GLY A 24 8.23 -7.75 -22.03
CA GLY A 24 8.33 -8.79 -21.01
C GLY A 24 7.43 -8.65 -19.77
N LYS A 25 6.72 -7.54 -19.56
CA LYS A 25 5.81 -7.33 -18.39
C LYS A 25 4.32 -7.19 -18.75
N GLY A 26 4.00 -7.08 -20.03
CA GLY A 26 2.62 -6.89 -20.49
C GLY A 26 2.27 -5.40 -20.54
N LEU A 27 1.48 -4.91 -19.59
CA LEU A 27 1.10 -3.50 -19.47
C LEU A 27 1.75 -2.87 -18.24
N GLY A 28 1.87 -1.55 -18.23
CA GLY A 28 2.17 -0.79 -17.02
C GLY A 28 1.59 0.61 -17.08
N MET A 29 1.39 1.18 -15.90
CA MET A 29 0.86 2.52 -15.70
C MET A 29 2.00 3.53 -15.56
N PHE A 30 1.89 4.69 -16.19
CA PHE A 30 2.94 5.72 -16.20
C PHE A 30 2.36 7.10 -15.94
N ALA A 31 3.10 7.94 -15.23
CA ALA A 31 2.72 9.33 -15.01
C ALA A 31 2.76 10.14 -16.32
N LYS A 32 1.69 10.89 -16.61
CA LYS A 32 1.63 11.83 -17.75
C LYS A 32 2.30 13.17 -17.43
N CYS A 33 2.35 13.54 -16.15
CA CYS A 33 2.89 14.81 -15.65
C CYS A 33 3.67 14.61 -14.34
N ASP A 34 4.31 15.66 -13.83
CA ASP A 34 4.92 15.64 -12.51
C ASP A 34 3.82 15.54 -11.43
N LEU A 35 3.85 14.48 -10.63
CA LEU A 35 2.91 14.25 -9.53
C LEU A 35 3.59 14.61 -8.20
N GLN A 36 2.86 15.32 -7.34
CA GLN A 36 3.32 15.63 -5.99
C GLN A 36 3.03 14.45 -5.04
N CYS A 37 3.81 14.37 -3.96
CA CYS A 37 3.53 13.43 -2.88
C CYS A 37 2.10 13.63 -2.34
N GLY A 38 1.34 12.55 -2.14
CA GLY A 38 -0.05 12.58 -1.71
C GLY A 38 -1.08 12.80 -2.82
N THR A 39 -0.66 12.95 -4.09
CA THR A 39 -1.61 13.07 -5.21
C THR A 39 -2.44 11.81 -5.32
N VAL A 40 -3.78 11.94 -5.30
CA VAL A 40 -4.71 10.87 -5.66
C VAL A 40 -4.69 10.69 -7.17
N ILE A 41 -4.19 9.54 -7.64
CA ILE A 41 -3.97 9.25 -9.06
C ILE A 41 -5.18 8.56 -9.67
N VAL A 42 -5.73 7.58 -8.95
CA VAL A 42 -6.90 6.80 -9.37
C VAL A 42 -7.80 6.61 -8.15
N CYS A 43 -9.10 6.73 -8.35
CA CYS A 43 -10.10 6.31 -7.38
C CYS A 43 -11.17 5.50 -8.12
N GLU A 44 -11.34 4.23 -7.77
CA GLU A 44 -12.30 3.37 -8.46
C GLU A 44 -13.00 2.37 -7.54
N LYS A 45 -14.26 2.09 -7.88
CA LYS A 45 -15.05 1.02 -7.26
C LYS A 45 -14.60 -0.33 -7.84
N PRO A 46 -14.67 -1.42 -7.05
CA PRO A 46 -14.30 -2.73 -7.53
C PRO A 46 -15.28 -3.19 -8.62
N LEU A 47 -14.74 -3.75 -9.72
CA LEU A 47 -15.50 -4.46 -10.73
C LEU A 47 -16.20 -5.69 -10.12
N MET A 48 -15.54 -6.32 -9.15
CA MET A 48 -15.99 -7.53 -8.48
C MET A 48 -15.37 -7.62 -7.09
N LYS A 49 -16.17 -7.96 -6.08
CA LYS A 49 -15.71 -8.27 -4.71
C LYS A 49 -15.97 -9.73 -4.39
N PHE A 50 -15.05 -10.38 -3.68
CA PHE A 50 -15.20 -11.78 -3.28
C PHE A 50 -14.32 -12.13 -2.07
N PRO A 51 -14.64 -13.19 -1.31
CA PRO A 51 -13.79 -13.67 -0.24
C PRO A 51 -12.41 -14.14 -0.73
N SER A 52 -11.35 -13.85 0.02
CA SER A 52 -9.96 -14.21 -0.30
C SER A 52 -9.77 -15.70 -0.64
N TYR A 53 -10.54 -16.56 0.02
CA TYR A 53 -10.58 -18.01 -0.24
C TYR A 53 -11.88 -18.37 -0.98
N SER A 54 -11.90 -18.15 -2.28
CA SER A 54 -13.06 -18.48 -3.13
C SER A 54 -12.80 -19.67 -4.04
N SER A 55 -13.77 -20.56 -4.17
CA SER A 55 -13.75 -21.62 -5.19
C SER A 55 -14.06 -21.06 -6.58
N SER A 56 -13.70 -21.78 -7.64
CA SER A 56 -14.05 -21.37 -9.01
C SER A 56 -15.56 -21.21 -9.19
N ILE A 57 -16.36 -22.11 -8.60
CA ILE A 57 -17.83 -22.07 -8.63
C ILE A 57 -18.37 -20.76 -8.02
N LEU A 58 -17.82 -20.31 -6.90
CA LEU A 58 -18.26 -19.06 -6.27
C LEU A 58 -17.88 -17.84 -7.13
N LEU A 59 -16.65 -17.82 -7.66
CA LEU A 59 -16.20 -16.75 -8.54
C LEU A 59 -17.05 -16.66 -9.81
N GLU A 60 -17.36 -17.79 -10.43
CA GLU A 60 -18.25 -17.87 -11.60
C GLU A 60 -19.66 -17.37 -11.27
N ALA A 61 -20.24 -17.82 -10.15
CA ALA A 61 -21.57 -17.40 -9.73
C ALA A 61 -21.68 -15.88 -9.44
N ILE A 62 -20.60 -15.25 -8.97
CA ILE A 62 -20.53 -13.79 -8.81
C ILE A 62 -20.36 -13.14 -10.20
N TYR A 63 -19.41 -13.63 -11.00
CA TYR A 63 -19.11 -13.12 -12.33
C TYR A 63 -20.33 -13.13 -13.25
N ASP A 64 -21.14 -14.19 -13.23
CA ASP A 64 -22.31 -14.36 -14.09
C ASP A 64 -23.38 -13.28 -13.85
N LYS A 65 -23.43 -12.71 -12.65
CA LYS A 65 -24.38 -11.63 -12.29
C LYS A 65 -23.92 -10.24 -12.75
N LEU A 66 -22.67 -10.10 -13.19
CA LEU A 66 -22.13 -8.83 -13.65
C LEU A 66 -22.68 -8.47 -15.04
N ASP A 67 -22.78 -7.17 -15.32
CA ASP A 67 -23.15 -6.66 -16.63
C ASP A 67 -22.05 -6.93 -17.68
N SER A 68 -22.40 -6.82 -18.96
CA SER A 68 -21.52 -7.15 -20.07
C SER A 68 -20.26 -6.28 -20.13
N GLU A 69 -20.33 -5.02 -19.73
CA GLU A 69 -19.18 -4.10 -19.76
C GLU A 69 -18.20 -4.44 -18.63
N THR A 70 -18.70 -4.70 -17.42
CA THR A 70 -17.88 -5.16 -16.29
C THR A 70 -17.18 -6.48 -16.62
N LYS A 71 -17.91 -7.45 -17.20
CA LYS A 71 -17.32 -8.72 -17.67
C LYS A 71 -16.20 -8.50 -18.69
N ARG A 72 -16.41 -7.60 -19.65
CA ARG A 72 -15.41 -7.24 -20.66
C ARG A 72 -14.15 -6.63 -20.04
N ARG A 73 -14.31 -5.75 -19.05
CA ARG A 73 -13.18 -5.15 -18.31
C ARG A 73 -12.38 -6.20 -17.53
N ILE A 74 -13.06 -7.13 -16.85
CA ILE A 74 -12.40 -8.24 -16.14
C ILE A 74 -11.64 -9.12 -17.12
N GLN A 75 -12.23 -9.49 -18.26
CA GLN A 75 -11.57 -10.29 -19.30
C GLN A 75 -10.37 -9.61 -19.94
N PHE A 76 -10.28 -8.29 -19.85
CA PHE A 76 -9.13 -7.52 -20.32
C PHE A 76 -7.93 -7.63 -19.37
N LEU A 77 -8.16 -7.92 -18.09
CA LEU A 77 -7.09 -8.18 -17.13
C LEU A 77 -6.36 -9.48 -17.52
N LEU A 78 -5.04 -9.41 -17.63
CA LEU A 78 -4.24 -10.55 -18.05
C LEU A 78 -4.21 -11.60 -16.92
N ALA A 79 -4.51 -12.85 -17.28
CA ALA A 79 -4.29 -13.99 -16.40
C ALA A 79 -2.85 -14.51 -16.55
N SER A 80 -2.30 -15.05 -15.45
CA SER A 80 -1.17 -15.97 -15.57
C SER A 80 -1.56 -17.20 -16.38
N GLN A 81 -0.78 -17.52 -17.42
CA GLN A 81 -1.09 -18.60 -18.38
C GLN A 81 -1.05 -20.02 -17.80
N THR A 82 -0.66 -20.19 -16.53
CA THR A 82 -0.46 -21.50 -15.92
C THR A 82 -1.65 -22.00 -15.08
N ARG A 83 -2.69 -21.18 -14.90
CA ARG A 83 -3.86 -21.53 -14.07
C ARG A 83 -4.93 -22.25 -14.90
N LYS A 84 -5.53 -23.31 -14.32
CA LYS A 84 -6.50 -24.19 -15.01
C LYS A 84 -7.82 -23.52 -15.39
N HIS A 85 -8.26 -22.52 -14.62
CA HIS A 85 -9.51 -21.79 -14.86
C HIS A 85 -9.21 -20.31 -15.14
N PRO A 86 -9.58 -19.75 -16.31
CA PRO A 86 -9.21 -18.39 -16.70
C PRO A 86 -9.62 -17.32 -15.68
N LEU A 87 -10.86 -17.35 -15.19
CA LEU A 87 -11.34 -16.38 -14.20
C LEU A 87 -10.59 -16.48 -12.87
N VAL A 88 -10.25 -17.70 -12.43
CA VAL A 88 -9.45 -17.89 -11.20
C VAL A 88 -8.07 -17.29 -11.41
N GLY A 89 -7.45 -17.52 -12.57
CA GLY A 89 -6.16 -16.94 -12.89
C GLY A 89 -6.17 -15.40 -12.90
N ILE A 90 -7.24 -14.79 -13.43
CA ILE A 90 -7.44 -13.33 -13.38
C ILE A 90 -7.55 -12.88 -11.91
N CYS A 91 -8.46 -13.47 -11.14
CA CYS A 91 -8.68 -13.12 -9.74
C CYS A 91 -7.40 -13.27 -8.90
N ASP A 92 -6.68 -14.38 -9.03
CA ASP A 92 -5.48 -14.67 -8.24
C ASP A 92 -4.36 -13.64 -8.47
N THR A 93 -4.25 -13.13 -9.69
CA THR A 93 -3.12 -12.27 -10.09
C THR A 93 -3.42 -10.77 -10.04
N ASN A 94 -4.69 -10.39 -10.13
CA ASN A 94 -5.11 -8.99 -10.26
C ASN A 94 -5.92 -8.47 -9.06
N SER A 95 -6.37 -9.34 -8.15
CA SER A 95 -7.18 -8.91 -7.01
C SER A 95 -6.34 -8.35 -5.86
N ILE A 96 -6.89 -7.33 -5.21
CA ILE A 96 -6.23 -6.59 -4.13
C ILE A 96 -7.06 -6.77 -2.85
N PRO A 97 -6.45 -7.10 -1.70
CA PRO A 97 -7.14 -7.11 -0.41
C PRO A 97 -7.79 -5.76 -0.11
N LEU A 98 -9.04 -5.79 0.37
CA LEU A 98 -9.78 -4.56 0.70
C LEU A 98 -9.37 -3.97 2.05
N ALA A 99 -8.62 -4.70 2.88
CA ALA A 99 -7.92 -4.15 4.03
C ALA A 99 -6.76 -5.08 4.37
N TYR A 100 -5.87 -4.65 5.28
CA TYR A 100 -4.73 -5.46 5.71
C TYR A 100 -5.16 -6.81 6.31
N ASP A 101 -6.24 -6.81 7.10
CA ASP A 101 -6.82 -7.98 7.78
C ASP A 101 -8.13 -8.47 7.14
N SER A 102 -8.51 -7.92 5.99
CA SER A 102 -9.76 -8.29 5.32
C SER A 102 -9.69 -9.68 4.71
N ASN A 103 -10.75 -10.46 4.92
CA ASN A 103 -10.97 -11.71 4.20
C ASN A 103 -11.66 -11.49 2.84
N GLU A 104 -11.70 -10.26 2.34
CA GLU A 104 -12.25 -9.90 1.03
C GLU A 104 -11.19 -9.25 0.13
N LYS A 105 -11.34 -9.50 -1.17
CA LYS A 105 -10.54 -8.87 -2.23
C LYS A 105 -11.46 -8.22 -3.25
N GLY A 106 -10.91 -7.23 -3.94
CA GLY A 106 -11.53 -6.57 -5.09
C GLY A 106 -10.71 -6.76 -6.36
N LEU A 107 -11.40 -6.90 -7.49
CA LEU A 107 -10.83 -6.66 -8.81
C LEU A 107 -11.12 -5.23 -9.22
N PHE A 108 -10.13 -4.58 -9.82
CA PHE A 108 -10.18 -3.18 -10.21
C PHE A 108 -9.74 -3.06 -11.68
N TYR A 109 -10.15 -2.01 -12.39
CA TYR A 109 -9.79 -1.93 -13.80
C TYR A 109 -8.39 -1.33 -13.97
N TYR A 110 -8.16 -0.13 -13.45
CA TYR A 110 -6.91 0.58 -13.65
C TYR A 110 -5.85 0.20 -12.61
N ILE A 111 -6.22 0.11 -11.33
CA ILE A 111 -5.31 -0.18 -10.21
C ILE A 111 -4.72 -1.58 -10.35
N SER A 112 -5.48 -2.56 -10.87
CA SER A 112 -4.95 -3.90 -11.15
C SER A 112 -3.87 -3.94 -12.25
N MET A 113 -3.68 -2.85 -13.02
CA MET A 113 -2.62 -2.73 -14.03
C MET A 113 -1.34 -2.05 -13.50
N VAL A 114 -1.32 -1.65 -12.23
CA VAL A 114 -0.13 -1.09 -11.57
C VAL A 114 0.84 -2.22 -11.26
N ASN A 115 2.06 -2.16 -11.81
CA ASN A 115 3.06 -3.22 -11.64
C ASN A 115 3.71 -3.21 -10.25
N HIS A 116 4.43 -4.31 -9.96
CA HIS A 116 5.20 -4.43 -8.73
C HIS A 116 6.57 -3.72 -8.77
N SER A 117 6.90 -3.03 -7.69
CA SER A 117 8.28 -2.74 -7.29
C SER A 117 8.41 -2.87 -5.76
N CYS A 118 9.54 -3.41 -5.28
CA CYS A 118 9.85 -3.37 -3.85
C CYS A 118 10.13 -1.92 -3.39
N GLU A 119 10.65 -1.08 -4.30
CA GLU A 119 10.78 0.37 -4.11
C GLU A 119 9.61 1.07 -4.80
N SER A 120 8.41 0.89 -4.24
CA SER A 120 7.20 1.44 -4.82
C SER A 120 7.16 2.98 -4.70
N ASN A 121 6.59 3.65 -5.69
CA ASN A 121 6.38 5.10 -5.68
C ASN A 121 4.90 5.48 -5.48
N THR A 122 4.02 4.49 -5.51
CA THR A 122 2.61 4.61 -5.14
C THR A 122 2.24 3.57 -4.08
N PHE A 123 1.11 3.79 -3.41
CA PHE A 123 0.43 2.81 -2.58
C PHE A 123 -1.08 2.91 -2.81
N TRP A 124 -1.84 1.87 -2.46
CA TRP A 124 -3.30 1.90 -2.51
C TRP A 124 -3.90 1.85 -1.12
N ILE A 125 -5.06 2.49 -0.95
CA ILE A 125 -5.88 2.44 0.25
C ILE A 125 -7.32 2.19 -0.15
N TRP A 126 -7.97 1.30 0.58
CA TRP A 126 -9.40 1.06 0.48
C TRP A 126 -10.15 2.00 1.44
N PHE A 127 -11.08 2.77 0.88
CA PHE A 127 -11.98 3.63 1.63
C PHE A 127 -13.38 3.02 1.63
N ASP A 128 -13.82 2.55 2.80
CA ASP A 128 -15.14 1.95 3.02
C ASP A 128 -16.11 2.84 3.81
N TYR A 129 -15.63 3.99 4.32
CA TYR A 129 -16.44 4.91 5.09
C TYR A 129 -17.50 5.61 4.25
N ASN A 130 -18.61 6.04 4.86
CA ASN A 130 -19.72 6.75 4.19
C ASN A 130 -20.21 6.08 2.89
N ASN A 131 -20.17 4.74 2.83
CA ASN A 131 -20.52 3.95 1.64
C ASN A 131 -19.67 4.23 0.39
N ARG A 132 -18.48 4.82 0.54
CA ARG A 132 -17.57 5.13 -0.57
C ARG A 132 -17.19 3.87 -1.35
N GLN A 133 -16.67 2.85 -0.66
CA GLN A 133 -16.33 1.53 -1.22
C GLN A 133 -15.43 1.63 -2.45
N GLU A 134 -14.33 2.39 -2.33
CA GLU A 134 -13.40 2.69 -3.42
C GLU A 134 -11.95 2.37 -3.03
N MET A 135 -11.20 1.84 -3.98
CA MET A 135 -9.76 1.74 -3.89
C MET A 135 -9.15 3.00 -4.48
N THR A 136 -8.21 3.59 -3.76
CA THR A 136 -7.53 4.83 -4.17
C THR A 136 -6.04 4.58 -4.29
N LEU A 137 -5.46 4.90 -5.45
CA LEU A 137 -4.02 4.88 -5.70
C LEU A 137 -3.44 6.27 -5.42
N ILE A 138 -2.45 6.35 -4.55
CA ILE A 138 -1.87 7.61 -4.07
C ILE A 138 -0.36 7.62 -4.34
N ALA A 139 0.17 8.75 -4.79
CA ALA A 139 1.60 8.97 -4.92
C ALA A 139 2.28 8.99 -3.54
N ASP A 140 3.21 8.07 -3.30
CA ASP A 140 3.93 7.94 -2.02
C ASP A 140 5.07 8.95 -1.87
N ARG A 141 5.56 9.46 -3.00
CA ARG A 141 6.60 10.46 -3.12
C ARG A 141 6.32 11.35 -4.33
N ARG A 142 7.20 12.32 -4.60
CA ARG A 142 7.17 13.01 -5.90
C ARG A 142 7.51 12.02 -7.02
N ILE A 143 6.76 12.09 -8.12
CA ILE A 143 6.92 11.24 -9.31
C ILE A 143 7.05 12.14 -10.54
N LYS A 144 8.03 11.90 -11.40
CA LYS A 144 8.22 12.66 -12.64
C LYS A 144 7.36 12.15 -13.78
N ALA A 145 7.02 13.06 -14.69
CA ALA A 145 6.38 12.69 -15.95
C ALA A 145 7.20 11.58 -16.64
N GLY A 146 6.51 10.51 -17.06
CA GLY A 146 7.11 9.34 -17.71
C GLY A 146 7.64 8.25 -16.77
N GLU A 147 7.73 8.47 -15.45
CA GLU A 147 8.02 7.39 -14.51
C GLU A 147 6.88 6.35 -14.49
N GLU A 148 7.23 5.07 -14.36
CA GLU A 148 6.26 4.00 -14.13
C GLU A 148 5.66 4.15 -12.72
N LEU A 149 4.33 4.05 -12.61
CA LEU A 149 3.61 3.99 -11.35
C LEU A 149 3.62 2.53 -10.89
N VAL A 150 4.20 2.29 -9.71
CA VAL A 150 4.44 0.95 -9.18
C VAL A 150 4.09 0.88 -7.70
N CYS A 151 3.48 -0.25 -7.32
CA CYS A 151 3.09 -0.57 -5.95
C CYS A 151 3.84 -1.81 -5.42
N SER A 152 3.85 -2.02 -4.11
CA SER A 152 4.32 -3.31 -3.57
C SER A 152 3.16 -4.29 -3.49
N TYR A 153 3.32 -5.49 -4.03
CA TYR A 153 2.32 -6.56 -3.97
C TYR A 153 2.45 -7.41 -2.71
N ILE A 154 3.57 -7.23 -2.02
CA ILE A 154 4.03 -8.04 -0.90
C ILE A 154 4.46 -7.13 0.24
N GLU A 155 4.62 -7.70 1.43
CA GLU A 155 5.41 -7.11 2.50
C GLU A 155 6.85 -6.94 2.00
N ARG A 156 7.25 -5.69 1.77
CA ARG A 156 8.49 -5.38 1.03
C ARG A 156 9.74 -5.54 1.87
N PHE A 157 9.64 -5.53 3.20
CA PHE A 157 10.78 -5.49 4.13
C PHE A 157 11.39 -6.89 4.43
N HIS A 158 11.23 -7.88 3.55
CA HIS A 158 11.87 -9.19 3.70
C HIS A 158 13.22 -9.29 3.00
N LEU A 159 14.00 -10.34 3.31
CA LEU A 159 15.18 -10.73 2.53
C LEU A 159 14.83 -10.87 1.04
N ARG A 160 15.74 -10.48 0.14
CA ARG A 160 15.54 -10.53 -1.31
C ARG A 160 15.07 -11.90 -1.80
N GLU A 161 15.67 -12.96 -1.28
CA GLU A 161 15.32 -14.34 -1.65
C GLU A 161 13.87 -14.65 -1.30
N ARG A 162 13.41 -14.22 -0.11
CA ARG A 162 12.02 -14.38 0.31
C ARG A 162 11.06 -13.55 -0.56
N ARG A 163 11.42 -12.31 -0.90
CA ARG A 163 10.62 -11.48 -1.82
C ARG A 163 10.46 -12.17 -3.17
N HIS A 164 11.54 -12.70 -3.74
CA HIS A 164 11.51 -13.44 -5.00
C HIS A 164 10.71 -14.73 -4.92
N GLU A 165 10.82 -15.49 -3.83
CA GLU A 165 10.02 -16.69 -3.62
C GLU A 165 8.52 -16.37 -3.63
N ILE A 166 8.09 -15.36 -2.87
CA ILE A 166 6.67 -14.95 -2.81
C ILE A 166 6.19 -14.51 -4.20
N LEU A 167 6.96 -13.66 -4.89
CA LEU A 167 6.58 -13.15 -6.21
C LEU A 167 6.55 -14.27 -7.27
N GLN A 168 7.51 -15.18 -7.23
CA GLN A 168 7.57 -16.33 -8.14
C GLN A 168 6.40 -17.28 -7.89
N ASN A 169 6.00 -17.53 -6.65
CA ASN A 169 4.91 -18.46 -6.32
C ASN A 169 3.52 -17.91 -6.65
N ASN A 170 3.33 -16.59 -6.54
CA ASN A 170 2.01 -15.96 -6.68
C ASN A 170 1.80 -15.32 -8.06
N TRP A 171 2.82 -14.66 -8.61
CA TRP A 171 2.75 -13.91 -9.88
C TRP A 171 3.72 -14.42 -10.96
N LEU A 172 4.54 -15.43 -10.68
CA LEU A 172 5.43 -16.11 -11.62
C LEU A 172 6.49 -15.20 -12.28
N PHE A 173 6.97 -14.19 -11.57
CA PHE A 173 8.09 -13.37 -12.04
C PHE A 173 9.13 -13.15 -10.94
N LYS A 174 10.35 -12.79 -11.38
CA LYS A 174 11.44 -12.35 -10.50
C LYS A 174 11.58 -10.83 -10.58
N CYS A 175 11.52 -10.15 -9.44
CA CYS A 175 11.65 -8.70 -9.41
C CYS A 175 13.08 -8.24 -9.76
N GLN A 176 13.17 -7.14 -10.50
CA GLN A 176 14.42 -6.51 -10.94
C GLN A 176 14.45 -5.01 -10.60
N CYS A 177 13.71 -4.59 -9.57
CA CYS A 177 13.80 -3.19 -9.12
C CYS A 177 15.18 -2.88 -8.54
N ASP A 178 15.55 -1.60 -8.50
CA ASP A 178 16.83 -1.07 -7.99
C ASP A 178 17.22 -1.65 -6.64
N ILE A 179 16.23 -1.81 -5.79
CA ILE A 179 16.34 -2.40 -4.48
C ILE A 179 16.70 -3.91 -4.53
N CYS A 180 16.07 -4.70 -5.39
CA CYS A 180 16.43 -6.11 -5.59
C CYS A 180 17.81 -6.24 -6.23
N GLU A 181 18.21 -5.33 -7.12
CA GLU A 181 19.55 -5.33 -7.71
C GLU A 181 20.63 -4.96 -6.68
N ARG A 182 20.36 -3.95 -5.84
CA ARG A 182 21.26 -3.53 -4.77
C ARG A 182 21.51 -4.67 -3.79
N HIS A 183 20.46 -5.36 -3.38
CA HIS A 183 20.52 -6.45 -2.40
C HIS A 183 21.18 -7.72 -2.91
N GLU A 184 21.31 -7.85 -4.23
CA GLU A 184 22.14 -8.89 -4.81
C GLU A 184 23.63 -8.59 -4.61
N LYS A 185 24.02 -7.32 -4.68
CA LYS A 185 25.41 -6.86 -4.60
C LYS A 185 25.86 -6.59 -3.16
N ASP A 186 24.96 -6.14 -2.30
CA ASP A 186 25.21 -5.80 -0.91
C ASP A 186 24.25 -6.58 0.02
N LYS A 187 24.77 -7.69 0.57
CA LYS A 187 24.02 -8.54 1.49
C LYS A 187 23.80 -7.87 2.85
N THR A 188 24.66 -6.94 3.27
CA THR A 188 24.47 -6.21 4.53
C THR A 188 23.27 -5.29 4.45
N SER A 189 23.07 -4.61 3.31
CA SER A 189 21.83 -3.86 3.04
C SER A 189 20.59 -4.75 3.09
N ASP A 190 20.66 -5.98 2.55
CA ASP A 190 19.55 -6.96 2.59
C ASP A 190 19.21 -7.40 4.02
N GLU A 191 20.23 -7.67 4.83
CA GLU A 191 20.08 -8.03 6.24
C GLU A 191 19.53 -6.87 7.08
N GLN A 192 20.00 -5.63 6.87
CA GLN A 192 19.49 -4.45 7.54
C GLN A 192 18.00 -4.24 7.25
N TRP A 193 17.59 -4.42 5.99
CA TRP A 193 16.20 -4.27 5.61
C TRP A 193 15.33 -5.42 6.17
N ALA A 194 15.84 -6.64 6.23
CA ALA A 194 15.14 -7.73 6.91
C ALA A 194 15.06 -7.54 8.44
N SER A 195 16.08 -6.93 9.06
CA SER A 195 16.06 -6.54 10.47
C SER A 195 14.98 -5.50 10.73
N TYR A 196 14.83 -4.52 9.84
CA TYR A 196 13.77 -3.52 9.94
C TYR A 196 12.37 -4.16 9.97
N SER A 197 12.09 -5.14 9.11
CA SER A 197 10.79 -5.85 9.14
C SER A 197 10.54 -6.50 10.49
N LYS A 198 11.53 -7.16 11.08
CA LYS A 198 11.36 -7.80 12.39
C LYS A 198 11.05 -6.78 13.48
N ASP A 199 11.75 -5.64 13.46
CA ASP A 199 11.50 -4.56 14.40
C ASP A 199 10.09 -3.96 14.19
N ASN A 200 9.66 -3.78 12.95
CA ASN A 200 8.33 -3.26 12.63
C ASN A 200 7.20 -4.24 13.02
N ASP A 201 7.35 -5.53 12.73
CA ASP A 201 6.41 -6.58 13.13
C ASP A 201 6.31 -6.66 14.66
N PHE A 202 7.45 -6.55 15.36
CA PHE A 202 7.47 -6.51 16.82
C PHE A 202 6.71 -5.30 17.38
N ILE A 203 6.90 -4.11 16.79
CA ILE A 203 6.15 -2.90 17.20
C ILE A 203 4.65 -3.09 16.98
N LEU A 204 4.25 -3.67 15.85
CA LEU A 204 2.84 -3.91 15.50
C LEU A 204 2.17 -4.93 16.44
N GLU A 205 2.85 -6.04 16.75
CA GLU A 205 2.29 -7.12 17.56
C GLU A 205 2.38 -6.85 19.07
N TYR A 206 3.46 -6.23 19.53
CA TYR A 206 3.78 -6.09 20.97
C TYR A 206 3.75 -4.64 21.47
N GLY A 207 3.45 -3.64 20.64
CA GLY A 207 3.44 -2.23 21.03
C GLY A 207 2.52 -1.89 22.20
N SER A 208 1.49 -2.72 22.44
CA SER A 208 0.59 -2.63 23.60
C SER A 208 1.12 -3.25 24.89
N LYS A 209 2.35 -3.81 24.91
CA LYS A 209 2.92 -4.54 26.07
C LYS A 209 3.99 -3.78 26.85
N LEU A 210 4.05 -2.45 26.79
CA LEU A 210 4.83 -1.65 27.76
C LEU A 210 6.34 -1.99 27.84
N SER A 211 7.01 -2.30 26.74
CA SER A 211 8.43 -2.67 26.79
C SER A 211 9.38 -1.58 26.29
N GLN A 212 10.49 -1.39 27.00
CA GLN A 212 11.62 -0.57 26.54
C GLN A 212 12.17 -1.09 25.21
N GLU A 213 12.09 -2.41 24.98
CA GLU A 213 12.43 -3.07 23.72
C GLU A 213 11.62 -2.52 22.53
N CYS A 214 10.33 -2.21 22.70
CA CYS A 214 9.52 -1.60 21.63
C CYS A 214 10.06 -0.22 21.24
N MET A 215 10.48 0.58 22.22
CA MET A 215 11.05 1.91 21.97
C MET A 215 12.41 1.81 21.27
N GLU A 216 13.22 0.81 21.60
CA GLU A 216 14.49 0.55 20.93
C GLU A 216 14.28 0.10 19.48
N ALA A 217 13.36 -0.85 19.24
CA ALA A 217 12.97 -1.31 17.91
C ALA A 217 12.44 -0.15 17.06
N PHE A 218 11.60 0.72 17.66
CA PHE A 218 11.11 1.92 16.99
C PHE A 218 12.23 2.89 16.65
N SER A 219 13.15 3.16 17.58
CA SER A 219 14.26 4.10 17.35
C SER A 219 15.14 3.64 16.18
N LYS A 220 15.42 2.33 16.10
CA LYS A 220 16.11 1.71 14.96
C LYS A 220 15.31 1.87 13.67
N SER A 221 14.02 1.54 13.71
CA SER A 221 13.11 1.64 12.57
C SER A 221 12.96 3.07 12.06
N LEU A 222 12.89 4.05 12.96
CA LEU A 222 12.78 5.48 12.63
C LEU A 222 14.03 5.97 11.93
N LYS A 223 15.20 5.59 12.46
CA LYS A 223 16.47 5.90 11.82
C LYS A 223 16.53 5.31 10.41
N PHE A 224 16.17 4.03 10.25
CA PHE A 224 16.14 3.37 8.94
C PHE A 224 15.20 4.09 7.96
N VAL A 225 13.99 4.44 8.38
CA VAL A 225 13.05 5.18 7.53
C VAL A 225 13.59 6.57 7.19
N GLN A 226 14.21 7.29 8.13
CA GLN A 226 14.81 8.59 7.85
C GLN A 226 15.97 8.52 6.85
N GLU A 227 16.79 7.47 6.92
CA GLU A 227 17.94 7.30 6.02
C GLU A 227 17.51 6.84 4.62
N HIS A 228 16.55 5.91 4.54
CA HIS A 228 16.22 5.22 3.27
C HIS A 228 14.87 5.57 2.68
N TYR A 229 13.88 5.95 3.50
CA TYR A 229 12.48 6.12 3.12
C TYR A 229 11.88 7.46 3.61
N HIS A 230 12.70 8.49 3.85
CA HIS A 230 12.22 9.79 4.36
C HIS A 230 11.25 10.49 3.39
N HIS A 231 11.27 10.08 2.13
CA HIS A 231 10.39 10.57 1.08
C HIS A 231 9.09 9.76 0.96
N SER A 232 8.98 8.60 1.62
CA SER A 232 7.77 7.77 1.63
C SER A 232 6.76 8.33 2.63
N LEU A 233 5.60 8.70 2.10
CA LEU A 233 4.47 9.17 2.87
C LEU A 233 3.90 8.07 3.78
N LEU A 234 3.60 6.90 3.20
CA LEU A 234 2.97 5.79 3.91
C LEU A 234 3.89 5.23 5.00
N GLN A 235 5.17 4.98 4.69
CA GLN A 235 6.06 4.37 5.67
C GLN A 235 6.34 5.29 6.85
N THR A 236 6.49 6.59 6.58
CA THR A 236 6.67 7.58 7.64
C THR A 236 5.42 7.67 8.51
N PHE A 237 4.23 7.68 7.91
CA PHE A 237 2.96 7.69 8.65
C PHE A 237 2.82 6.46 9.54
N MET A 238 2.94 5.25 8.99
CA MET A 238 2.75 3.99 9.71
C MET A 238 3.64 3.93 10.94
N LEU A 239 4.93 4.24 10.79
CA LEU A 239 5.86 4.18 11.90
C LEU A 239 5.48 5.16 13.02
N HIS A 240 5.15 6.41 12.67
CA HIS A 240 4.72 7.42 13.64
C HIS A 240 3.38 7.10 14.29
N PHE A 241 2.50 6.38 13.60
CA PHE A 241 1.21 5.95 14.12
C PHE A 241 1.39 4.82 15.14
N CYS A 242 2.19 3.81 14.82
CA CYS A 242 2.35 2.62 15.65
C CYS A 242 3.06 2.87 16.99
N ILE A 243 3.90 3.91 17.08
CA ILE A 243 4.63 4.23 18.33
C ILE A 243 3.79 4.95 19.38
N LEU A 244 2.63 5.51 19.00
CA LEU A 244 1.85 6.36 19.89
C LEU A 244 1.36 5.59 21.12
N VAL A 245 0.93 4.34 20.93
CA VAL A 245 0.51 3.46 22.03
C VAL A 245 1.68 3.18 22.97
N PRO A 246 2.85 2.66 22.53
CA PRO A 246 4.02 2.52 23.41
C PRO A 246 4.41 3.79 24.18
N CYS A 247 4.49 4.94 23.50
CA CYS A 247 4.82 6.21 24.17
C CYS A 247 3.80 6.57 25.24
N CYS A 248 2.51 6.32 24.98
CA CYS A 248 1.43 6.59 25.93
C CYS A 248 1.58 5.74 27.18
N MET A 249 1.77 4.43 26.99
CA MET A 249 1.86 3.52 28.11
C MET A 249 3.12 3.80 28.96
N LEU A 250 4.25 4.11 28.32
CA LEU A 250 5.51 4.47 28.99
C LEU A 250 5.53 5.91 29.53
N LYS A 251 4.42 6.66 29.38
CA LYS A 251 4.29 8.05 29.83
C LYS A 251 5.34 8.99 29.23
N GLN A 252 5.78 8.71 28.01
CA GLN A 252 6.71 9.55 27.25
C GLN A 252 5.95 10.64 26.51
N TRP A 253 5.35 11.57 27.26
CA TRP A 253 4.38 12.54 26.74
C TRP A 253 4.94 13.47 25.66
N GLN A 254 6.20 13.90 25.78
CA GLN A 254 6.85 14.77 24.79
C GLN A 254 7.00 14.06 23.44
N ASP A 255 7.46 12.80 23.46
CA ASP A 255 7.61 11.98 22.27
C ASP A 255 6.26 11.63 21.65
N LEU A 256 5.27 11.27 22.48
CA LEU A 256 3.91 11.02 22.03
C LEU A 256 3.37 12.21 21.24
N VAL A 257 3.40 13.41 21.82
CA VAL A 257 2.90 14.63 21.17
C VAL A 257 3.66 14.93 19.88
N LYS A 258 4.98 14.80 19.89
CA LYS A 258 5.84 14.99 18.70
C LYS A 258 5.42 14.03 17.57
N TYR A 259 5.30 12.74 17.86
CA TYR A 259 4.95 11.75 16.84
C TYR A 259 3.50 11.86 16.39
N SER A 260 2.58 12.22 17.29
CA SER A 260 1.18 12.51 16.95
C SER A 260 1.06 13.64 15.93
N ARG A 261 1.81 14.74 16.07
CA ARG A 261 1.79 15.83 15.07
C ARG A 261 2.15 15.36 13.68
N THR A 262 3.19 14.54 13.57
CA THR A 262 3.60 13.97 12.29
C THR A 262 2.52 13.02 11.75
N ALA A 263 2.02 12.10 12.57
CA ALA A 263 0.97 11.17 12.16
C ALA A 263 -0.30 11.90 11.70
N ILE A 264 -0.72 12.96 12.40
CA ILE A 264 -1.89 13.78 12.03
C ILE A 264 -1.67 14.46 10.69
N ARG A 265 -0.53 15.14 10.52
CA ARG A 265 -0.21 15.85 9.29
C ARG A 265 -0.16 14.91 8.08
N LEU A 266 0.47 13.75 8.22
CA LEU A 266 0.57 12.79 7.12
C LEU A 266 -0.77 12.07 6.88
N GLY A 267 -1.51 11.74 7.95
CA GLY A 267 -2.84 11.14 7.85
C GLY A 267 -3.83 12.03 7.09
N LYS A 268 -3.79 13.35 7.29
CA LYS A 268 -4.59 14.30 6.49
C LYS A 268 -4.27 14.25 4.99
N ILE A 269 -3.00 14.05 4.63
CA ILE A 269 -2.59 13.92 3.22
C ILE A 269 -3.05 12.58 2.65
N ILE A 270 -2.91 11.49 3.43
CA ILE A 270 -3.20 10.12 3.00
C ILE A 270 -4.71 9.88 2.88
N TYR A 271 -5.47 10.28 3.89
CA TYR A 271 -6.88 9.94 4.02
C TYR A 271 -7.82 11.06 3.54
N GLY A 272 -7.29 12.25 3.22
CA GLY A 272 -8.11 13.39 2.83
C GLY A 272 -9.21 13.66 3.85
N ASP A 273 -10.44 13.88 3.40
CA ASP A 273 -11.60 14.14 4.27
C ASP A 273 -11.94 12.99 5.23
N ASP A 274 -11.46 11.77 4.96
CA ASP A 274 -11.71 10.59 5.80
C ASP A 274 -10.71 10.49 6.98
N TYR A 275 -9.75 11.42 7.11
CA TYR A 275 -8.65 11.32 8.11
C TYR A 275 -9.13 11.20 9.55
N GLU A 276 -10.25 11.85 9.90
CA GLU A 276 -10.74 11.86 11.27
C GLU A 276 -11.00 10.45 11.77
N ARG A 277 -11.55 9.56 10.95
CA ARG A 277 -11.77 8.15 11.34
C ARG A 277 -10.48 7.46 11.76
N TYR A 278 -9.42 7.64 10.98
CA TYR A 278 -8.15 6.96 11.21
C TYR A 278 -7.35 7.60 12.35
N LEU A 279 -7.66 8.85 12.70
CA LEU A 279 -6.96 9.62 13.73
C LEU A 279 -7.78 9.82 15.02
N ILE A 280 -9.06 9.44 15.05
CA ILE A 280 -9.93 9.46 16.24
C ILE A 280 -9.31 8.67 17.39
N PRO A 281 -8.85 7.42 17.21
CA PRO A 281 -8.25 6.67 18.32
C PRO A 281 -7.05 7.39 18.94
N ILE A 282 -6.28 8.12 18.14
CA ILE A 282 -5.16 8.94 18.62
C ILE A 282 -5.69 10.14 19.41
N LYS A 283 -6.69 10.84 18.88
CA LYS A 283 -7.30 11.98 19.55
C LYS A 283 -7.84 11.59 20.92
N GLU A 284 -8.59 10.50 20.98
CA GLU A 284 -9.17 9.96 22.23
C GLU A 284 -8.08 9.54 23.22
N LEU A 285 -7.04 8.82 22.75
CA LEU A 285 -5.90 8.44 23.57
C LEU A 285 -5.21 9.66 24.20
N ILE A 286 -5.01 10.71 23.41
CA ILE A 286 -4.35 11.95 23.84
C ILE A 286 -5.22 12.70 24.86
N GLU A 287 -6.51 12.84 24.59
CA GLU A 287 -7.43 13.55 25.47
C GLU A 287 -7.60 12.86 26.82
N ALA A 288 -7.58 11.52 26.83
CA ALA A 288 -7.74 10.69 28.02
C ALA A 288 -6.47 10.59 28.89
N GLU A 289 -5.30 10.36 28.28
CA GLU A 289 -4.11 9.95 29.01
C GLU A 289 -3.05 11.05 29.16
N VAL A 290 -2.99 12.02 28.24
CA VAL A 290 -1.87 12.98 28.18
C VAL A 290 -2.17 14.22 29.03
N PRO A 291 -1.30 14.56 30.01
CA PRO A 291 -1.51 15.74 30.85
C PRO A 291 -1.57 17.03 30.02
N MET A 292 -2.40 17.97 30.47
CA MET A 292 -2.74 19.18 29.71
C MET A 292 -1.51 20.00 29.30
N GLU A 293 -0.49 20.06 30.17
CA GLU A 293 0.75 20.79 29.90
C GLU A 293 1.54 20.25 28.69
N TYR A 294 1.37 18.98 28.33
CA TYR A 294 2.05 18.38 27.18
C TYR A 294 1.24 18.51 25.89
N ARG A 295 -0.09 18.43 25.96
CA ARG A 295 -0.96 18.41 24.76
C ARG A 295 -1.52 19.77 24.34
N THR A 296 -1.19 20.84 25.06
CA THR A 296 -1.67 22.19 24.74
C THR A 296 -1.36 22.55 23.28
N GLY A 297 -2.41 22.85 22.50
CA GLY A 297 -2.31 23.28 21.11
C GLY A 297 -2.34 22.14 20.09
N LEU A 298 -2.19 20.89 20.52
CA LEU A 298 -2.34 19.71 19.65
C LEU A 298 -3.79 19.55 19.17
N GLU A 299 -4.78 20.02 19.94
CA GLU A 299 -6.19 20.00 19.52
C GLU A 299 -6.44 20.79 18.24
N LYS A 300 -5.59 21.79 17.94
CA LYS A 300 -5.68 22.57 16.69
C LYS A 300 -5.17 21.78 15.49
N ASP A 301 -4.22 20.87 15.69
CA ASP A 301 -3.65 20.07 14.60
C ASP A 301 -4.69 19.07 14.05
N PHE A 302 -5.71 18.71 14.85
CA PHE A 302 -6.84 17.90 14.43
C PHE A 302 -7.94 18.67 13.66
N LYS A 303 -7.93 20.00 13.68
CA LYS A 303 -8.88 20.86 12.93
C LYS A 303 -8.33 21.25 11.57
#